data_AF-A0A2V8C5V1-F1
#
_entry.id   AF-A0A2V8C5V1-F1
#
_cell.length_a   1.000
_cell.length_b   1.000
_cell.length_c   1.000
_cell.angle_alpha   90.00
_cell.angle_beta   90.00
_cell.angle_gamma   90.00
#
_symmetry.space_group_name_H-M   'P 1'
#
loop_
_entity.id
_entity.type
_entity.pdbx_description
1 polymer ?
#
loop_
_entity_poly.entity_id
_entity_poly.type
_entity_poly.pdbx_seq_one_letter_code
_entity_poly.pdbx_strand_id
1 'polypeptide(L)'
;MSDGYLWAADRGTNRILKYDLDGNFMYSWGTWGPHPGGMWGVHGMSVDTDGNFYVAEVDNGGVQKYRPRPGANPAFLVGKPIRSAWK
;
A
#
# COMPACT_ATOMS: atom_id res chain seq x y z
N MET A 1 12.53 -11.14 2.64
CA MET A 1 11.52 -12.18 2.35
C MET A 1 10.23 -11.45 2.08
N SER A 2 9.60 -11.68 0.93
CA SER A 2 8.26 -11.19 0.64
C SER A 2 7.29 -11.69 1.72
N ASP A 3 6.23 -10.93 1.98
CA ASP A 3 5.21 -11.26 2.97
C ASP A 3 4.24 -12.36 2.52
N GLY A 4 4.40 -12.86 1.29
CA GLY A 4 3.57 -13.92 0.72
C GLY A 4 2.21 -13.45 0.23
N TYR A 5 2.09 -12.17 -0.14
CA TYR A 5 0.84 -11.59 -0.63
C TYR A 5 1.06 -10.75 -1.88
N LEU A 6 0.02 -10.62 -2.69
CA LEU A 6 -0.03 -9.66 -3.79
C LEU A 6 -0.80 -8.42 -3.34
N TRP A 7 -0.15 -7.27 -3.51
CA TRP A 7 -0.74 -5.97 -3.21
C TRP A 7 -0.88 -5.17 -4.50
N ALA A 8 -2.05 -4.56 -4.70
CA ALA A 8 -2.34 -3.75 -5.87
C ALA A 8 -2.98 -2.43 -5.46
N ALA A 9 -2.64 -1.37 -6.18
CA ALA A 9 -3.41 -0.14 -6.18
C ALA A 9 -4.39 -0.19 -7.36
N ASP A 10 -5.69 -0.18 -7.07
CA ASP A 10 -6.72 -0.14 -8.09
C ASP A 10 -7.16 1.30 -8.35
N ARG A 11 -6.90 1.77 -9.57
CA ARG A 11 -7.27 3.10 -10.05
C ARG A 11 -8.77 3.30 -10.14
N GLY A 12 -9.53 2.25 -10.49
CA GLY A 12 -10.99 2.35 -10.65
C GLY A 12 -11.69 2.60 -9.32
N THR A 13 -11.30 1.85 -8.28
CA THR A 13 -11.90 1.96 -6.95
C THR A 13 -11.16 2.90 -6.00
N ASN A 14 -9.94 3.34 -6.34
CA ASN A 14 -9.03 4.10 -5.49
C ASN A 14 -8.78 3.38 -4.15
N ARG A 15 -8.58 2.06 -4.24
CA ARG A 15 -8.32 1.18 -3.10
C ARG A 15 -6.95 0.53 -3.24
N ILE A 16 -6.35 0.26 -2.09
CA ILE A 16 -5.29 -0.73 -1.97
C ILE A 16 -5.96 -2.08 -1.72
N LEU A 17 -5.61 -3.07 -2.53
CA LEU A 17 -6.15 -4.42 -2.51
C LEU A 17 -5.08 -5.40 -2.07
N LYS A 18 -5.49 -6.40 -1.28
CA LYS A 18 -4.64 -7.53 -0.91
C LYS A 18 -5.24 -8.84 -1.41
N TYR A 19 -4.38 -9.65 -2.01
CA TYR A 19 -4.67 -11.01 -2.43
C TYR A 19 -3.65 -11.97 -1.82
N ASP A 20 -4.06 -13.22 -1.62
CA ASP A 20 -3.08 -14.30 -1.47
C ASP A 20 -2.44 -14.64 -2.85
N LEU A 21 -1.45 -15.52 -2.84
CA LEU A 21 -0.74 -15.89 -4.07
C LEU A 21 -1.53 -16.86 -4.96
N ASP A 22 -2.64 -17.41 -4.47
CA ASP A 22 -3.59 -18.20 -5.25
C ASP A 22 -4.63 -17.31 -5.97
N GLY A 23 -4.59 -15.99 -5.73
CA GLY A 23 -5.45 -15.00 -6.35
C GLY A 23 -6.75 -14.73 -5.60
N ASN A 24 -6.93 -15.26 -4.39
CA ASN A 24 -8.11 -14.98 -3.58
C ASN A 24 -8.02 -13.59 -2.97
N PHE A 25 -9.08 -12.79 -3.14
CA PHE A 25 -9.20 -11.50 -2.49
C PHE A 25 -9.29 -11.66 -0.97
N MET A 26 -8.43 -10.95 -0.25
CA MET A 26 -8.43 -10.98 1.21
C MET A 26 -9.17 -9.78 1.79
N TYR A 27 -8.73 -8.56 1.43
CA TYR A 27 -9.36 -7.33 1.89
C TYR A 27 -8.87 -6.11 1.07
N SER A 28 -9.49 -4.95 1.32
CA SER A 28 -9.09 -3.67 0.74
C SER A 28 -9.23 -2.51 1.71
N TRP A 29 -8.56 -1.40 1.42
CA TRP A 29 -8.67 -0.15 2.17
C TRP A 29 -8.33 1.07 1.30
N GLY A 30 -8.53 2.29 1.83
CA GLY A 30 -8.33 3.55 1.10
C GLY A 30 -9.66 4.22 0.74
N THR A 31 -9.62 5.48 0.33
CA THR A 31 -10.79 6.22 -0.16
C THR A 31 -10.34 7.18 -1.24
N TRP A 32 -11.19 7.42 -2.24
CA TRP A 32 -10.89 8.45 -3.24
C TRP A 32 -10.92 9.85 -2.60
N GLY A 33 -10.00 10.70 -3.01
CA GLY A 33 -10.06 12.15 -2.75
C GLY A 33 -8.68 12.83 -2.76
N PRO A 34 -8.60 14.10 -3.19
CA PRO A 34 -7.35 14.88 -3.21
C PRO A 34 -6.98 15.48 -1.84
N HIS A 35 -7.49 14.90 -0.74
CA HIS A 35 -7.25 15.37 0.62
C HIS A 35 -6.22 14.47 1.33
N PRO A 36 -5.58 14.94 2.42
CA PRO A 36 -4.71 14.09 3.22
C PRO A 36 -5.40 12.79 3.62
N GLY A 37 -4.78 11.66 3.29
CA GLY A 37 -5.31 10.33 3.58
C GLY A 37 -6.28 9.76 2.53
N GLY A 38 -6.79 10.58 1.60
CA GLY A 38 -7.42 10.12 0.37
C GLY A 38 -6.38 9.66 -0.64
N MET A 39 -6.79 8.94 -1.67
CA MET A 39 -5.92 8.42 -2.73
C MET A 39 -6.50 8.76 -4.11
N TRP A 40 -5.64 9.11 -5.06
CA TRP A 40 -6.03 9.33 -6.45
C TRP A 40 -4.90 9.04 -7.44
N GLY A 41 -5.05 7.97 -8.21
CA GLY A 41 -4.08 7.60 -9.25
C GLY A 41 -2.73 7.14 -8.72
N VAL A 42 -2.72 6.22 -7.73
CA VAL A 42 -1.49 5.62 -7.18
C VAL A 42 -0.80 4.76 -8.24
N HIS A 43 0.48 5.01 -8.51
CA HIS A 43 1.31 4.25 -9.45
C HIS A 43 2.56 3.64 -8.79
N GLY A 44 2.96 4.15 -7.63
CA GLY A 44 4.11 3.64 -6.87
C GLY A 44 3.72 3.36 -5.42
N MET A 45 4.27 2.28 -4.87
CA MET A 45 4.05 1.87 -3.48
C MET A 45 5.34 1.33 -2.86
N SER A 46 5.60 1.65 -1.60
CA SER A 46 6.70 1.08 -0.82
C SER A 46 6.39 1.10 0.68
N VAL A 47 7.08 0.27 1.46
CA VAL A 47 7.01 0.25 2.92
C VAL A 47 8.41 0.24 3.52
N ASP A 48 8.61 1.02 4.58
CA ASP A 48 9.86 1.05 5.34
C ASP A 48 9.88 0.04 6.50
N THR A 49 11.01 -0.05 7.20
CA THR A 49 11.19 -0.97 8.33
C THR A 49 10.30 -0.68 9.53
N ASP A 50 9.75 0.53 9.62
CA ASP A 50 8.85 0.95 10.70
C ASP A 50 7.38 0.71 10.32
N GLY A 51 7.12 0.13 9.14
CA GLY A 51 5.79 -0.15 8.62
C GLY A 51 5.11 1.08 8.02
N ASN A 52 5.82 2.19 7.81
CA ASN A 52 5.22 3.34 7.13
C ASN A 52 5.03 3.01 5.64
N PHE A 53 3.87 3.38 5.12
CA PHE A 53 3.48 3.15 3.75
C PHE A 53 3.55 4.42 2.92
N TYR A 54 4.21 4.32 1.76
CA TYR A 54 4.46 5.43 0.87
C TYR A 54 3.75 5.17 -0.45
N VAL A 55 3.04 6.18 -0.96
CA VAL A 55 2.43 6.17 -2.29
C VAL A 55 2.94 7.32 -3.13
N ALA A 56 3.05 7.09 -4.43
CA ALA A 56 3.23 8.11 -5.45
C ALA A 56 1.99 8.17 -6.33
N GLU A 57 1.36 9.34 -6.39
CA GLU A 57 0.08 9.60 -7.01
C GLU A 57 0.23 10.51 -8.23
N VAL A 58 -0.16 9.99 -9.40
CA VAL A 58 -0.06 10.73 -10.66
C VAL A 58 -1.19 11.73 -10.79
N ASP A 59 -2.41 11.37 -10.39
CA ASP A 59 -3.58 12.23 -10.58
C ASP A 59 -3.68 13.30 -9.48
N ASN A 60 -3.33 12.96 -8.24
CA ASN A 60 -3.23 13.94 -7.16
C ASN A 60 -1.97 14.83 -7.27
N GLY A 61 -0.97 14.40 -8.05
CA GLY A 61 0.28 15.13 -8.25
C GLY A 61 1.17 15.18 -7.01
N GLY A 62 1.28 14.09 -6.27
CA GLY A 62 1.97 14.11 -4.97
C GLY A 62 2.45 12.76 -4.46
N VAL A 63 3.09 12.80 -3.28
CA VAL A 63 3.47 11.63 -2.50
C VAL A 63 2.84 11.72 -1.13
N GLN A 64 2.37 10.59 -0.59
CA GLN A 64 1.83 10.52 0.76
C GLN A 64 2.53 9.45 1.59
N LYS A 65 2.74 9.75 2.88
CA LYS A 65 3.23 8.81 3.89
C LYS A 65 2.12 8.50 4.89
N TYR A 66 1.75 7.23 4.98
CA TYR A 66 0.82 6.69 5.96
C TYR A 66 1.60 6.01 7.08
N ARG A 67 1.15 6.21 8.31
CA ARG A 67 1.73 5.59 9.50
C ARG A 67 0.76 4.54 10.05
N PRO A 68 1.23 3.35 10.45
CA PRO A 68 0.41 2.42 11.20
C PRO A 68 -0.13 3.10 12.45
N ARG A 69 -1.44 2.98 12.69
CA ARG A 69 -2.02 3.44 13.96
C ARG A 69 -1.59 2.47 15.07
N PRO A 70 -1.44 2.94 16.32
CA PRO A 70 -1.28 2.03 17.46
C PRO A 70 -2.40 0.97 17.46
N GLY A 71 -2.02 -0.31 17.59
CA GLY A 71 -2.96 -1.44 17.55
C GLY A 71 -3.46 -1.83 16.15
N ALA A 72 -2.94 -1.23 15.07
CA ALA A 72 -3.24 -1.68 13.72
C ALA A 72 -2.79 -3.13 13.52
N ASN A 73 -3.62 -3.92 12.85
CA ASN A 73 -3.28 -5.31 12.52
C ASN A 73 -2.09 -5.31 11.53
N PRO A 74 -0.92 -5.85 11.90
CA PRO A 74 0.24 -5.88 11.01
C PRO A 74 0.02 -6.70 9.73
N ALA A 75 -0.95 -7.62 9.74
CA ALA A 75 -1.36 -8.36 8.56
C ALA A 75 -1.95 -7.46 7.47
N PHE A 76 -2.33 -6.22 7.82
CA PHE A 76 -2.90 -5.24 6.92
C PHE A 76 -1.89 -4.18 6.43
N LEU A 77 -0.61 -4.33 6.78
CA LEU A 77 0.46 -3.50 6.24
C LEU A 77 0.90 -4.06 4.88
N VAL A 78 1.18 -3.15 3.94
CA VAL A 78 1.56 -3.51 2.56
C VAL A 78 3.00 -4.03 2.52
N GLY A 79 3.23 -5.35 2.48
CA GLY A 79 4.58 -5.88 2.30
C GLY A 79 5.51 -5.73 3.51
N LYS A 80 6.55 -6.57 3.57
CA LYS A 80 7.72 -6.40 4.44
C LYS A 80 8.91 -5.98 3.57
N PRO A 81 9.93 -5.28 4.11
CA PRO A 81 11.03 -4.73 3.32
C PRO A 81 11.69 -5.78 2.43
N ILE A 82 11.83 -5.46 1.15
CA ILE A 82 12.74 -6.14 0.25
C ILE A 82 14.13 -5.64 0.61
N ARG A 83 14.99 -6.50 1.20
CA ARG A 83 16.42 -6.18 1.25
C ARG A 83 16.87 -6.08 -0.21
N SER A 84 17.39 -4.92 -0.59
CA SER A 84 17.98 -4.70 -1.91
C SER A 84 18.84 -5.91 -2.29
N ALA A 85 18.61 -6.47 -3.47
CA ALA A 85 19.40 -7.58 -4.01
C ALA A 85 20.81 -7.15 -4.43
N TRP A 86 21.12 -5.85 -4.33
CA TRP A 86 22.44 -5.29 -4.62
C TRP A 86 23.30 -5.34 -3.35
N LYS A 87 23.99 -6.47 -3.18
CA LYS A 87 25.30 -6.55 -2.52
C LYS A 87 26.36 -6.80 -3.59
#